data_AF-A0AAX3PAK0-F1
#
_entry.id   AF-A0AAX3PAK0-F1
#
_cell.length_a   1.000
_cell.length_b   1.000
_cell.length_c   1.000
_cell.angle_alpha   90.00
_cell.angle_beta   90.00
_cell.angle_gamma   90.00
#
_symmetry.space_group_name_H-M   'P 1'
#
loop_
_entity.id
_entity.type
_entity.pdbx_description
1 polymer ?
#
loop_
_entity_poly.entity_id
_entity_poly.type
_entity_poly.pdbx_seq_one_letter_code
_entity_poly.pdbx_strand_id
1 'polypeptide(L)'
;MSQQKPYPLRMSDEMRSFLQDRADKSGRSLNAEIVKRLQFTIDEEIDSADGDGIKILEGLRIGRAANTLPTGTVLTSQEIHNPHSLSDELREVRELLASIRSVMTDEMRENVQKELKKKRKSPGGQ
;
A
#
# COMPACT_ATOMS: atom_id res chain seq x y z
N MET A 1 -19.39 20.29 -28.43
CA MET A 1 -18.07 19.66 -28.18
C MET A 1 -17.01 20.63 -28.65
N SER A 2 -16.32 21.34 -27.74
CA SER A 2 -15.27 22.28 -28.15
C SER A 2 -14.07 21.46 -28.64
N GLN A 3 -13.74 21.52 -29.95
CA GLN A 3 -12.53 20.88 -30.45
C GLN A 3 -11.31 21.56 -29.78
N GLN A 4 -10.49 20.78 -29.08
CA GLN A 4 -9.25 21.29 -28.51
C GLN A 4 -8.31 21.73 -29.64
N LYS A 5 -7.74 22.92 -29.50
CA LYS A 5 -6.75 23.44 -30.46
C LYS A 5 -5.51 22.52 -30.45
N PRO A 6 -5.06 22.00 -31.61
CA PRO A 6 -3.88 21.14 -31.66
C PRO A 6 -2.64 21.83 -31.09
N TYR A 7 -1.85 21.09 -30.31
CA TYR A 7 -0.55 21.56 -29.82
C TYR A 7 0.56 21.12 -30.78
N PRO A 8 1.28 22.05 -31.44
CA PRO A 8 2.33 21.70 -32.38
C PRO A 8 3.59 21.22 -31.63
N LEU A 9 3.73 19.92 -31.49
CA LEU A 9 4.90 19.29 -30.87
C LEU A 9 6.03 19.12 -31.89
N ARG A 10 7.21 19.68 -31.58
CA ARG A 10 8.44 19.47 -32.36
C ARG A 10 9.14 18.20 -31.86
N MET A 11 9.53 17.32 -32.78
CA MET A 11 10.27 16.10 -32.50
C MET A 11 11.09 15.71 -33.73
N SER A 12 12.12 14.87 -33.54
CA SER A 12 12.86 14.29 -34.67
C SER A 12 12.01 13.28 -35.43
N ASP A 13 12.37 13.03 -36.69
CA ASP A 13 11.67 12.06 -37.53
C ASP A 13 11.78 10.63 -36.97
N GLU A 14 12.93 10.28 -36.41
CA GLU A 14 13.14 9.00 -35.73
C GLU A 14 12.18 8.83 -34.55
N MET A 15 12.03 9.88 -33.73
CA MET A 15 11.13 9.83 -32.59
C MET A 15 9.66 9.73 -33.04
N ARG A 16 9.27 10.51 -34.04
CA ARG A 16 7.93 10.42 -34.63
C ARG A 16 7.65 9.00 -35.11
N SER A 17 8.58 8.40 -35.85
CA SER A 17 8.45 7.04 -36.39
C SER A 17 8.27 6.01 -35.28
N PHE A 18 9.12 6.04 -34.25
CA PHE A 18 9.01 5.13 -33.11
C PHE A 18 7.67 5.26 -32.36
N LEU A 19 7.19 6.50 -32.15
CA LEU A 19 5.91 6.72 -31.47
C LEU A 19 4.74 6.23 -32.33
N GLN A 20 4.82 6.41 -33.65
CA GLN A 20 3.82 5.97 -34.61
C GLN A 20 3.72 4.45 -34.65
N ASP A 21 4.84 3.74 -34.79
CA ASP A 21 4.88 2.27 -34.78
C ASP A 21 4.19 1.68 -33.54
N ARG A 22 4.40 2.32 -32.38
CA ARG A 22 3.79 1.85 -31.12
C ARG A 22 2.33 2.25 -30.97
N ALA A 23 1.93 3.38 -31.55
CA ALA A 23 0.52 3.75 -31.67
C ALA A 23 -0.23 2.73 -32.53
N ASP A 24 0.33 2.37 -33.69
CA ASP A 24 -0.25 1.40 -34.63
C ASP A 24 -0.37 0.01 -33.98
N LYS A 25 0.70 -0.46 -33.30
CA LYS A 25 0.67 -1.73 -32.55
C LYS A 25 -0.39 -1.79 -31.44
N SER A 26 -0.76 -0.63 -30.90
CA SER A 26 -1.76 -0.54 -29.82
C SER A 26 -3.15 -0.13 -30.31
N GLY A 27 -3.34 0.07 -31.61
CA GLY A 27 -4.60 0.53 -32.19
C GLY A 27 -4.99 1.94 -31.77
N ARG A 28 -4.02 2.80 -31.42
CA ARG A 28 -4.25 4.20 -30.99
C ARG A 28 -3.80 5.17 -32.06
N SER A 29 -4.39 6.38 -32.04
CA SER A 29 -3.80 7.50 -32.79
C SER A 29 -2.47 7.93 -32.15
N LEU A 30 -1.59 8.53 -32.94
CA LEU A 30 -0.31 9.05 -32.45
C LEU A 30 -0.51 10.02 -31.27
N ASN A 31 -1.52 10.90 -31.34
CA ASN A 31 -1.84 11.82 -30.25
C ASN A 31 -2.27 11.08 -28.98
N ALA A 32 -3.12 10.07 -29.09
CA ALA A 32 -3.57 9.28 -27.94
C ALA A 32 -2.40 8.53 -27.28
N GLU A 33 -1.47 8.00 -28.07
CA GLU A 33 -0.28 7.33 -27.55
C GLU A 33 0.69 8.31 -26.85
N ILE A 34 0.87 9.52 -27.40
CA ILE A 34 1.66 10.59 -26.75
C ILE A 34 1.05 10.96 -25.40
N VAL A 35 -0.26 11.23 -25.36
CA VAL A 35 -0.98 11.59 -24.13
C VAL A 35 -0.87 10.47 -23.09
N LYS A 36 -1.05 9.21 -23.50
CA LYS A 36 -0.92 8.05 -22.59
C LYS A 36 0.46 7.98 -21.95
N ARG A 37 1.54 8.24 -22.71
CA ARG A 37 2.90 8.22 -22.18
C ARG A 37 3.16 9.35 -21.20
N LEU A 38 2.71 10.56 -21.54
CA LEU A 38 2.84 11.71 -20.66
C LEU A 38 2.10 11.48 -19.34
N GLN A 39 0.86 10.97 -19.39
CA GLN A 39 0.10 10.64 -18.19
C GLN A 39 0.84 9.60 -17.35
N PHE A 40 1.32 8.51 -17.98
CA PHE A 40 2.07 7.47 -17.28
C PHE A 40 3.31 8.02 -16.56
N THR A 41 4.08 8.91 -17.20
CA THR A 41 5.26 9.51 -16.56
C THR A 41 4.89 10.44 -15.41
N ILE A 42 3.82 11.22 -15.55
CA ILE A 42 3.33 12.12 -14.49
C ILE A 42 2.84 11.30 -13.29
N ASP A 43 2.05 10.25 -13.54
CA ASP A 43 1.54 9.35 -12.49
C ASP A 43 2.72 8.68 -11.76
N GLU A 44 3.73 8.18 -12.49
CA GLU A 44 4.93 7.60 -11.87
C GLU A 44 5.75 8.60 -11.04
N GLU A 45 5.83 9.87 -11.46
CA GLU A 45 6.53 10.93 -10.72
C GLU A 45 5.78 11.28 -9.43
N ILE A 46 4.44 11.40 -9.48
CA ILE A 46 3.59 11.66 -8.31
C ILE A 46 3.69 10.50 -7.32
N ASP A 47 3.54 9.26 -7.79
CA ASP A 47 3.64 8.05 -6.96
C ASP A 47 5.02 7.93 -6.28
N SER A 48 6.07 8.48 -6.91
CA SER A 48 7.43 8.48 -6.36
C SER A 48 7.68 9.62 -5.36
N ALA A 49 6.94 10.72 -5.46
CA ALA A 49 7.06 11.89 -4.59
C ALA A 49 6.29 11.74 -3.27
N ASP A 50 5.18 11.00 -3.29
CA ASP A 50 4.31 10.80 -2.10
C ASP A 50 4.78 9.67 -1.16
N GLY A 51 5.99 9.14 -1.37
CA GLY A 51 6.75 8.49 -0.30
C GLY A 51 6.24 7.16 0.24
N ASP A 52 5.28 6.51 -0.41
CA ASP A 52 4.94 5.11 -0.11
C ASP A 52 5.03 4.27 -1.39
N GLY A 53 6.24 3.74 -1.63
CA GLY A 53 6.62 3.00 -2.83
C GLY A 53 5.95 1.63 -2.98
N ILE A 54 4.62 1.59 -2.96
CA ILE A 54 3.81 0.41 -3.23
C ILE A 54 2.96 0.70 -4.46
N LYS A 55 3.46 0.30 -5.65
CA LYS A 55 2.63 0.25 -6.86
C LYS A 55 1.63 -0.88 -6.70
N ILE A 56 0.37 -0.54 -6.43
CA ILE A 56 -0.73 -1.51 -6.43
C ILE A 56 -1.19 -1.70 -7.88
N LEU A 57 -0.65 -2.72 -8.55
CA LEU A 57 -1.40 -3.36 -9.63
C LEU A 57 -2.53 -4.14 -8.95
N GLU A 58 -3.75 -4.08 -9.46
CA GLU A 58 -4.90 -4.79 -8.86
C GLU A 58 -4.54 -6.28 -8.61
N GLY A 59 -4.33 -6.65 -7.35
CA GLY A 59 -3.91 -7.99 -6.93
C GLY A 59 -2.39 -8.27 -6.78
N LEU A 60 -1.49 -7.32 -7.05
CA LEU A 60 -0.04 -7.51 -6.97
C LEU A 60 0.63 -6.40 -6.13
N ARG A 61 1.11 -6.77 -4.94
CA ARG A 61 1.94 -5.89 -4.09
C ARG A 61 3.42 -6.12 -4.40
N ILE A 62 4.03 -5.21 -5.16
CA ILE A 62 5.48 -5.27 -5.44
C ILE A 62 6.22 -4.40 -4.42
N GLY A 63 6.98 -5.03 -3.52
CA GLY A 63 7.80 -4.32 -2.53
C GLY A 63 9.17 -3.89 -3.08
N ARG A 64 9.87 -3.02 -2.32
CA ARG A 64 11.20 -2.46 -2.65
C ARG A 64 12.28 -3.48 -2.98
N ALA A 65 12.17 -4.72 -2.50
CA ALA A 65 13.09 -5.83 -2.80
C ALA A 65 13.02 -6.30 -4.27
N ALA A 66 11.95 -5.97 -5.00
CA ALA A 66 11.85 -6.32 -6.42
C ALA A 66 12.84 -5.53 -7.31
N ASN A 67 13.31 -4.36 -6.85
CA ASN A 67 14.28 -3.54 -7.59
C ASN A 67 15.71 -4.10 -7.53
N THR A 68 15.96 -5.11 -6.68
CA THR A 68 17.23 -5.83 -6.61
C THR A 68 17.20 -7.17 -7.34
N LEU A 69 16.08 -7.52 -7.98
CA LEU A 69 15.98 -8.76 -8.73
C LEU A 69 16.77 -8.64 -10.05
N PRO A 70 17.53 -9.67 -10.43
CA PRO A 70 18.26 -9.67 -11.69
C PRO A 70 17.30 -9.57 -12.88
N THR A 71 17.71 -8.82 -13.89
CA THR A 71 16.98 -8.65 -15.15
C THR A 71 16.67 -10.02 -15.76
N GLY A 72 15.39 -10.30 -16.02
CA GLY A 72 14.93 -11.59 -16.56
C GLY A 72 14.27 -12.52 -15.53
N THR A 73 14.15 -12.08 -14.27
CA THR A 73 13.39 -12.84 -13.26
C THR A 73 11.90 -12.87 -13.63
N VAL A 74 11.37 -14.08 -13.88
CA VAL A 74 9.94 -14.31 -14.08
C VAL A 74 9.33 -14.70 -12.73
N LEU A 75 8.51 -13.80 -12.17
CA LEU A 75 7.76 -14.10 -10.96
C LEU A 75 6.65 -15.10 -11.30
N THR A 76 6.68 -16.27 -10.68
CA THR A 76 5.63 -17.28 -10.82
C THR A 76 4.50 -16.98 -9.83
N SER A 77 3.26 -17.37 -10.13
CA SER A 77 2.08 -17.09 -9.28
C SER A 77 2.21 -17.60 -7.84
N GLN A 78 3.16 -18.49 -7.55
CA GLN A 78 3.44 -19.03 -6.22
C GLN A 78 4.22 -18.04 -5.33
N GLU A 79 4.97 -17.10 -5.89
CA GLU A 79 5.77 -16.11 -5.13
C GLU A 79 4.93 -14.92 -4.64
N ILE A 80 3.70 -14.79 -5.13
CA ILE A 80 2.76 -13.70 -4.80
C ILE A 80 2.03 -13.97 -3.47
N HIS A 81 2.17 -15.16 -2.88
CA HIS A 81 1.44 -15.56 -1.68
C HIS A 81 2.38 -16.09 -0.59
N ASN A 82 2.82 -15.20 0.31
CA ASN A 82 3.27 -15.63 1.63
C ASN A 82 2.21 -15.22 2.68
N PRO A 83 1.20 -16.08 2.97
CA PRO A 83 0.17 -15.78 3.96
C PRO A 83 0.70 -15.82 5.40
N HIS A 84 1.97 -16.21 5.60
CA HIS A 84 2.51 -16.47 6.94
C HIS A 84 3.18 -15.28 7.62
N SER A 85 3.84 -14.36 6.89
CA SER A 85 4.52 -13.22 7.55
C SER A 85 3.56 -12.25 8.24
N LEU A 86 2.44 -11.89 7.59
CA LEU A 86 1.39 -11.09 8.22
C LEU A 86 0.68 -11.82 9.37
N SER A 87 0.64 -13.16 9.34
CA SER A 87 -0.02 -13.95 10.39
C SER A 87 0.79 -13.99 11.68
N ASP A 88 2.11 -14.02 11.59
CA ASP A 88 3.00 -14.03 12.76
C ASP A 88 3.02 -12.65 13.44
N GLU A 89 3.10 -11.58 12.66
CA GLU A 89 3.00 -10.19 13.17
C GLU A 89 1.64 -9.92 13.81
N LEU A 90 0.54 -10.35 13.19
CA LEU A 90 -0.81 -10.25 13.77
C LEU A 90 -0.99 -11.15 15.01
N ARG A 91 -0.30 -12.29 15.08
CA ARG A 91 -0.28 -13.16 16.27
C ARG A 91 0.39 -12.44 17.43
N GLU A 92 1.55 -11.84 17.21
CA GLU A 92 2.27 -11.09 18.24
C GLU A 92 1.46 -9.89 18.74
N VAL A 93 0.85 -9.12 17.83
CA VAL A 93 -0.04 -8.01 18.22
C VAL A 93 -1.25 -8.51 19.02
N ARG A 94 -1.82 -9.66 18.65
CA ARG A 94 -2.96 -10.25 19.37
C ARG A 94 -2.57 -10.75 20.77
N GLU A 95 -1.39 -11.33 20.92
CA GLU A 95 -0.85 -11.76 22.22
C GLU A 95 -0.55 -10.56 23.13
N LEU A 96 0.03 -9.48 22.58
CA LEU A 96 0.26 -8.25 23.32
C LEU A 96 -1.05 -7.63 23.81
N LEU A 97 -2.06 -7.54 22.94
CA LEU A 97 -3.39 -7.03 23.32
C LEU A 97 -4.07 -7.91 24.37
N ALA A 98 -3.88 -9.23 24.32
CA ALA A 98 -4.38 -10.15 25.34
C ALA A 98 -3.69 -9.94 26.70
N SER A 99 -2.38 -9.71 26.69
CA SER A 99 -1.60 -9.39 27.89
C SER A 99 -2.04 -8.07 28.52
N ILE A 100 -2.19 -7.00 27.72
CA ILE A 100 -2.71 -5.70 28.17
C ILE A 100 -4.09 -5.86 28.79
N ARG A 101 -4.99 -6.61 28.14
CA ARG A 101 -6.33 -6.88 28.67
C ARG A 101 -6.28 -7.59 30.01
N SER A 102 -5.39 -8.59 30.17
CA SER A 102 -5.23 -9.33 31.42
C SER A 102 -4.81 -8.40 32.56
N VAL A 103 -3.76 -7.60 32.35
CA VAL A 103 -3.25 -6.65 33.35
C VAL A 103 -4.36 -5.69 33.79
N MET A 104 -5.09 -5.10 32.83
CA MET A 104 -6.20 -4.20 33.15
C MET A 104 -7.30 -4.90 33.97
N THR A 105 -7.65 -6.15 33.62
CA THR A 105 -8.66 -6.90 34.38
C THR A 105 -8.18 -7.30 35.77
N ASP A 106 -6.89 -7.59 35.93
CA ASP A 106 -6.29 -7.95 37.22
C ASP A 106 -6.20 -6.72 38.13
N GLU A 107 -5.80 -5.56 37.60
CA GLU A 107 -5.82 -4.28 38.33
C GLU A 107 -7.24 -3.88 38.74
N MET A 108 -8.23 -4.00 37.84
CA MET A 108 -9.63 -3.76 38.17
C MET A 108 -10.11 -4.71 39.27
N ARG A 109 -9.75 -6.00 39.21
CA ARG A 109 -10.10 -6.99 40.22
C ARG A 109 -9.45 -6.67 41.56
N GLU A 110 -8.18 -6.27 41.59
CA GLU A 110 -7.48 -5.89 42.81
C GLU A 110 -8.10 -4.65 43.47
N ASN A 111 -8.45 -3.64 42.67
CA ASN A 111 -9.10 -2.42 43.15
C ASN A 111 -10.50 -2.71 43.72
N VAL A 112 -11.30 -3.55 43.06
CA VAL A 112 -12.59 -4.00 43.58
C VAL A 112 -12.43 -4.74 44.92
N GLN A 113 -11.41 -5.61 45.04
CA GLN A 113 -11.15 -6.31 46.30
C GLN A 113 -10.67 -5.37 47.41
N LYS A 114 -9.83 -4.37 47.11
CA LYS A 114 -9.42 -3.33 48.06
C LYS A 114 -10.62 -2.54 48.57
N GLU A 115 -11.52 -2.13 47.69
CA GLU A 115 -12.75 -1.43 48.06
C GLU A 115 -13.71 -2.29 48.89
N LEU A 116 -13.89 -3.58 48.54
CA LEU A 116 -14.71 -4.50 49.35
C LEU A 116 -14.10 -4.74 50.75
N LYS A 117 -12.77 -4.84 50.86
CA LYS A 117 -12.09 -4.95 52.16
C LYS A 117 -12.19 -3.66 52.98
N LYS A 118 -12.15 -2.49 52.34
CA LYS A 118 -12.33 -1.19 52.98
C LYS A 118 -13.75 -1.02 53.53
N LYS A 119 -14.78 -1.40 52.77
CA LYS A 119 -16.18 -1.43 53.24
C LYS A 119 -16.40 -2.41 54.40
N ARG A 120 -15.73 -3.57 54.38
CA ARG A 120 -15.79 -4.56 55.48
C ARG A 120 -15.07 -4.11 56.76
N LYS A 121 -14.06 -3.22 56.66
CA LYS A 121 -13.32 -2.65 57.80
C LYS A 121 -13.93 -1.39 58.39
N SER A 122 -15.00 -0.85 57.82
CA SER A 122 -15.85 0.15 58.48
C SER A 122 -17.10 -0.54 59.02
N PRO A 123 -17.04 -1.19 60.21
CA PRO A 123 -18.26 -1.50 60.95
C PRO A 123 -18.86 -0.16 61.39
N GLY A 124 -20.20 -0.09 61.41
CA GLY A 124 -20.94 1.10 61.78
C GLY A 124 -20.37 1.79 63.01
N GLY A 125 -19.95 3.04 62.82
CA GLY A 125 -19.96 4.02 63.88
C GLY A 125 -21.42 4.39 64.12
N GLN A 126 -21.95 3.89 65.23
CA GLN A 126 -22.99 4.56 65.99
C GLN A 126 -22.57 5.99 66.33
#